data_AF-A0A7X8VG89-F1
#
_entry.id   AF-A0A7X8VG89-F1
#
_cell.length_a   1.000
_cell.length_b   1.000
_cell.length_c   1.000
_cell.angle_alpha   90.00
_cell.angle_beta   90.00
_cell.angle_gamma   90.00
#
_symmetry.space_group_name_H-M   'P 1'
#
loop_
_entity.id
_entity.type
_entity.pdbx_description
1 polymer ?
#
loop_
_entity_poly.entity_id
_entity_poly.type
_entity_poly.pdbx_seq_one_letter_code
_entity_poly.pdbx_strand_id
1 'polypeptide(L)'
;MSMGYGAYANLVHFDDDLIMYSYCCYNVNNENYNIFEKMEDGELCIDRDALVEPEIREKIKKMPSGRRKQIVKRIKKHVSIEELFYMGKIRVKNASGTWKTTDFGIDVMALSILSKIFDEYQETGVIPKNVVWYS
;
A
#
# COMPACT_ATOMS: atom_id res chain seq x y z
N MET A 1 -1.45 -24.15 -8.73
CA MET A 1 -0.94 -22.78 -9.01
C MET A 1 -0.30 -22.33 -7.72
N SER A 2 1.04 -22.38 -7.61
CA SER A 2 1.73 -22.01 -6.38
C SER A 2 1.74 -20.48 -6.26
N MET A 3 0.99 -19.94 -5.30
CA MET A 3 1.26 -18.61 -4.77
C MET A 3 2.64 -18.70 -4.13
N GLY A 4 3.66 -18.14 -4.79
CA GLY A 4 5.05 -18.33 -4.34
C GLY A 4 5.35 -17.47 -3.12
N TYR A 5 4.70 -16.29 -3.06
CA TYR A 5 5.04 -15.25 -2.10
C TYR A 5 3.79 -14.48 -1.66
N GLY A 6 3.78 -14.07 -0.40
CA GLY A 6 2.70 -13.28 0.18
C GLY A 6 3.23 -12.21 1.12
N ALA A 7 2.46 -11.14 1.26
CA ALA A 7 2.65 -10.13 2.29
C ALA A 7 1.30 -9.53 2.66
N TYR A 8 1.18 -9.07 3.89
CA TYR A 8 0.06 -8.22 4.26
C TYR A 8 0.52 -7.18 5.28
N ALA A 9 -0.25 -6.10 5.38
CA ALA A 9 -0.04 -5.03 6.32
C ALA A 9 -1.35 -4.63 7.01
N ASN A 10 -1.25 -4.33 8.30
CA ASN A 10 -2.33 -3.87 9.14
C ASN A 10 -2.00 -2.48 9.66
N LEU A 11 -2.98 -1.57 9.59
CA LEU A 11 -2.84 -0.23 10.13
C LEU A 11 -2.80 -0.33 11.66
N VAL A 12 -1.71 0.14 12.26
CA VAL A 12 -1.49 0.12 13.71
C VAL A 12 -1.83 1.47 14.32
N HIS A 13 -1.41 2.55 13.66
CA HIS A 13 -1.62 3.92 14.14
C HIS A 13 -1.72 4.88 12.96
N PHE A 14 -2.53 5.93 13.11
CA PHE A 14 -2.46 7.09 12.23
C PHE A 14 -2.92 8.34 12.98
N ASP A 15 -2.29 9.46 12.67
CA ASP A 15 -2.68 10.79 13.14
C ASP A 15 -2.54 11.81 12.00
N ASP A 16 -2.45 13.08 12.33
CA ASP A 16 -2.34 14.17 11.36
C ASP A 16 -0.97 14.23 10.68
N ASP A 17 0.06 13.60 11.24
CA ASP A 17 1.44 13.68 10.74
C ASP A 17 1.92 12.34 10.17
N LEU A 18 1.55 11.21 10.79
CA LEU A 18 2.13 9.91 10.51
C LEU A 18 1.08 8.81 10.34
N ILE A 19 1.41 7.83 9.49
CA ILE A 19 0.65 6.59 9.29
C ILE A 19 1.61 5.43 9.49
N MET A 20 1.25 4.49 10.37
CA MET A 20 2.06 3.33 10.72
C MET A 20 1.32 2.03 10.45
N TYR A 21 1.99 1.14 9.73
CA TYR A 21 1.55 -0.23 9.52
C TYR A 21 2.53 -1.22 10.13
N SER A 22 2.01 -2.26 10.76
CA SER A 22 2.74 -3.51 10.91
C SER A 22 2.57 -4.32 9.64
N TYR A 23 3.63 -4.99 9.19
CA TYR A 23 3.54 -5.85 8.02
C TYR A 23 4.33 -7.13 8.20
N CYS A 24 3.92 -8.17 7.50
CA CYS A 24 4.68 -9.40 7.34
C CYS A 24 4.89 -9.70 5.86
N CYS A 25 5.86 -10.56 5.57
CA CYS A 25 6.00 -11.17 4.27
C CYS A 25 6.51 -12.61 4.43
N TYR A 26 6.24 -13.45 3.44
CA TYR A 26 6.61 -14.85 3.46
C TYR A 26 6.79 -15.41 2.05
N ASN A 27 7.72 -16.35 1.94
CA ASN A 27 7.93 -17.17 0.76
C ASN A 27 7.44 -18.58 1.08
N VAL A 28 6.44 -19.08 0.36
CA VAL A 28 5.84 -20.40 0.58
C VAL A 28 6.84 -21.54 0.34
N ASN A 29 7.92 -21.28 -0.40
CA ASN A 29 9.00 -22.24 -0.61
C ASN A 29 9.96 -22.33 0.61
N ASN A 30 9.80 -21.47 1.62
CA ASN A 30 10.57 -21.55 2.87
C ASN A 30 9.87 -22.53 3.82
N GLU A 31 10.62 -23.46 4.41
CA GLU A 31 10.08 -24.44 5.37
C GLU A 31 9.37 -23.76 6.57
N ASN A 32 9.84 -22.57 6.95
CA ASN A 32 9.31 -21.80 8.07
C ASN A 32 8.27 -20.73 7.65
N TYR A 33 7.73 -20.79 6.42
CA TYR A 33 6.81 -19.74 5.92
C TYR A 33 5.60 -19.52 6.85
N ASN A 34 5.06 -20.58 7.46
CA ASN A 34 3.92 -20.50 8.37
C ASN A 34 4.20 -19.66 9.62
N ILE A 35 5.47 -19.55 10.01
CA ILE A 35 5.90 -18.72 11.14
C ILE A 35 5.96 -17.26 10.66
N PHE A 36 6.60 -17.02 9.52
CA PHE A 36 6.74 -15.68 8.94
C PHE A 36 5.38 -15.06 8.55
N GLU A 37 4.46 -15.86 8.04
CA GLU A 37 3.09 -15.43 7.73
C GLU A 37 2.37 -14.87 8.95
N LYS A 38 2.70 -15.35 10.15
CA LYS A 38 2.08 -14.91 11.42
C LYS A 38 2.90 -13.84 12.14
N MET A 39 4.06 -13.47 11.62
CA MET A 39 5.02 -12.59 12.29
C MET A 39 4.96 -11.19 11.68
N GLU A 40 4.18 -10.30 12.31
CA GLU A 40 4.04 -8.90 11.92
C GLU A 40 5.12 -8.03 12.58
N ASP A 41 6.38 -8.32 12.29
CA ASP A 41 7.54 -7.65 12.89
C ASP A 41 8.20 -6.58 12.01
N GLY A 42 7.73 -6.47 10.75
CA GLY A 42 8.07 -5.37 9.86
C GLY A 42 7.21 -4.14 10.13
N GLU A 43 7.75 -2.95 9.87
CA GLU A 43 7.06 -1.68 10.07
C GLU A 43 7.17 -0.79 8.83
N LEU A 44 6.05 -0.20 8.43
CA LEU A 44 5.99 0.83 7.39
C LEU A 44 5.52 2.14 8.05
N CYS A 45 6.36 3.17 7.98
CA CYS A 45 6.02 4.51 8.43
C CYS A 45 5.92 5.43 7.20
N ILE A 46 4.80 6.12 7.08
CA ILE A 46 4.49 7.01 5.95
C ILE A 46 4.04 8.34 6.53
N ASP A 47 4.72 9.43 6.17
CA ASP A 47 4.25 10.78 6.50
C ASP A 47 2.92 11.04 5.79
N ARG A 48 1.96 11.65 6.49
CA ARG A 48 0.61 11.85 5.95
C ARG A 48 0.62 12.71 4.68
N ASP A 49 1.54 13.66 4.61
CA ASP A 49 1.73 14.54 3.46
C ASP A 49 2.35 13.83 2.23
N ALA A 50 2.78 12.58 2.37
CA ALA A 50 3.20 11.72 1.27
C ALA A 50 1.99 11.17 0.50
N LEU A 51 0.82 11.06 1.15
CA LEU A 51 -0.42 10.61 0.50
C LEU A 51 -0.95 11.69 -0.44
N VAL A 52 -0.83 11.43 -1.74
CA VAL A 52 -1.31 12.35 -2.77
C VAL A 52 -2.80 12.13 -3.03
N GLU A 53 -3.60 13.18 -2.86
CA GLU A 53 -5.03 13.12 -3.22
C GLU A 53 -5.24 13.02 -4.74
N PRO A 54 -6.19 12.18 -5.19
CA PRO A 54 -6.54 12.04 -6.59
C PRO A 54 -7.20 13.33 -7.12
N GLU A 55 -7.12 13.54 -8.43
CA GLU A 55 -7.91 14.61 -9.06
C GLU A 55 -9.38 14.17 -9.16
N ILE A 56 -10.29 14.98 -8.60
CA ILE A 56 -11.74 14.71 -8.63
C ILE A 56 -12.33 15.43 -9.85
N ARG A 57 -12.83 14.67 -10.83
CA ARG A 57 -13.60 15.20 -11.96
C ARG A 57 -15.06 14.86 -11.85
N GLU A 58 -15.89 15.88 -11.93
CA GLU A 58 -17.34 15.74 -11.95
C GLU A 58 -17.90 15.94 -13.35
N LYS A 59 -18.84 15.08 -13.74
CA LYS A 59 -19.57 15.23 -15.00
C LYS A 59 -21.04 14.85 -14.82
N ILE A 60 -21.92 15.66 -15.40
CA ILE A 60 -23.33 15.31 -15.52
C ILE A 60 -23.51 14.41 -16.75
N LYS A 61 -24.03 13.19 -16.55
CA LYS A 61 -24.36 12.26 -17.63
C LYS A 61 -25.88 12.13 -17.75
N LYS A 62 -26.40 12.27 -18.98
CA LYS A 62 -27.78 11.91 -19.30
C LYS A 62 -27.88 10.39 -19.41
N MET A 63 -28.76 9.80 -18.62
CA MET A 63 -29.04 8.35 -18.63
C MET A 63 -29.96 8.01 -19.81
N PRO A 64 -30.05 6.73 -20.23
CA PRO A 64 -31.00 6.29 -21.25
C PRO A 64 -32.46 6.65 -20.92
N SER A 65 -32.80 6.74 -19.63
CA SER A 65 -34.10 7.18 -19.13
C SER A 65 -34.35 8.69 -19.22
N GLY A 66 -33.42 9.48 -19.78
CA GLY A 66 -33.50 10.94 -19.87
C GLY A 66 -33.11 11.70 -18.59
N ARG A 67 -33.07 11.01 -17.43
CA ARG A 67 -32.61 11.58 -16.15
C ARG A 67 -31.13 11.98 -16.19
N ARG A 68 -30.77 13.07 -15.52
CA ARG A 68 -29.37 13.49 -15.35
C ARG A 68 -28.81 12.87 -14.06
N LYS A 69 -27.61 12.28 -14.13
CA LYS A 69 -26.88 11.75 -12.98
C LYS A 69 -25.50 12.40 -12.91
N GLN A 70 -25.12 12.90 -11.74
CA GLN A 70 -23.75 13.34 -11.47
C GLN A 70 -22.85 12.10 -11.36
N ILE A 71 -21.75 12.11 -12.08
CA ILE A 71 -20.72 11.08 -12.03
C ILE A 71 -19.46 11.74 -11.54
N VAL A 72 -18.97 11.27 -10.40
CA VAL A 72 -17.68 11.66 -9.82
C VAL A 72 -16.66 10.60 -10.25
N LYS A 73 -15.54 11.03 -10.82
CA LYS A 73 -14.39 10.17 -11.15
C LYS A 73 -13.17 10.65 -10.39
N ARG A 74 -12.50 9.72 -9.70
CA ARG A 74 -11.20 9.95 -9.09
C ARG A 74 -10.13 9.52 -10.09
N ILE A 75 -9.26 10.45 -10.48
CA ILE A 75 -8.17 10.20 -11.42
C ILE A 75 -6.89 10.07 -10.59
N LYS A 76 -6.26 8.89 -10.68
CA LYS A 76 -5.01 8.61 -9.99
C LYS A 76 -3.90 9.52 -10.50
N LYS A 77 -3.13 10.08 -9.58
CA LYS A 77 -1.87 10.76 -9.84
C LYS A 77 -0.72 9.79 -9.65
N HIS A 78 0.34 10.01 -10.41
CA HIS A 78 1.59 9.28 -10.24
C HIS A 78 2.22 9.66 -8.89
N VAL A 79 2.62 8.66 -8.11
CA VAL A 79 3.36 8.82 -6.85
C VAL A 79 4.65 8.03 -6.97
N SER A 80 5.79 8.72 -6.89
CA SER A 80 7.10 8.08 -6.93
C SER A 80 7.53 7.64 -5.53
N ILE A 81 7.46 6.34 -5.26
CA ILE A 81 7.89 5.78 -3.97
C ILE A 81 9.37 6.03 -3.72
N GLU A 82 10.20 5.97 -4.76
CA GLU A 82 11.64 6.23 -4.68
C GLU A 82 11.93 7.67 -4.21
N GLU A 83 11.25 8.66 -4.78
CA GLU A 83 11.38 10.07 -4.34
C GLU A 83 10.94 10.25 -2.89
N LEU A 84 9.87 9.57 -2.46
CA LEU A 84 9.39 9.63 -1.08
C LEU A 84 10.38 9.02 -0.08
N PHE A 85 11.09 7.95 -0.46
CA PHE A 85 12.20 7.43 0.33
C PHE A 85 13.37 8.42 0.40
N TYR A 86 13.75 9.02 -0.73
CA TYR A 86 14.82 10.02 -0.77
C TYR A 86 14.51 11.24 0.10
N MET A 87 13.25 11.69 0.12
CA MET A 87 12.78 12.78 0.98
C MET A 87 12.61 12.38 2.45
N GLY A 88 12.75 11.10 2.80
CA GLY A 88 12.61 10.59 4.17
C GLY A 88 11.17 10.48 4.68
N LYS A 89 10.18 10.61 3.77
CA LYS A 89 8.74 10.55 4.04
C LYS A 89 8.20 9.13 4.20
N ILE A 90 8.95 8.14 3.69
CA ILE A 90 8.68 6.73 3.91
C ILE A 90 9.89 6.13 4.62
N ARG A 91 9.62 5.35 5.67
CA ARG A 91 10.63 4.55 6.37
C ARG A 91 10.13 3.13 6.50
N VAL A 92 11.03 2.17 6.24
CA VAL A 92 10.72 0.74 6.28
C VAL A 92 11.69 0.05 7.22
N LYS A 93 11.13 -0.73 8.14
CA LYS A 93 11.85 -1.75 8.89
C LYS A 93 11.45 -3.10 8.32
N ASN A 94 12.39 -3.80 7.70
CA ASN A 94 12.10 -5.07 7.04
C ASN A 94 11.59 -6.13 8.03
N ALA A 95 10.62 -6.94 7.59
CA ALA A 95 10.11 -8.08 8.34
C ALA A 95 11.14 -9.23 8.39
N SER A 96 11.07 -10.10 9.40
CA SER A 96 11.97 -11.28 9.48
C SER A 96 11.78 -12.26 8.32
N GLY A 97 10.60 -12.25 7.69
CA GLY A 97 10.29 -13.10 6.54
C GLY A 97 10.86 -12.60 5.21
N THR A 98 11.57 -11.47 5.18
CA THR A 98 12.12 -10.90 3.94
C THR A 98 13.09 -11.87 3.27
N TRP A 99 12.78 -12.28 2.04
CA TRP A 99 13.64 -13.15 1.23
C TRP A 99 14.39 -12.41 0.13
N LYS A 100 13.94 -11.20 -0.23
CA LYS A 100 14.52 -10.40 -1.29
C LYS A 100 14.45 -8.92 -0.95
N THR A 101 15.58 -8.25 -1.08
CA THR A 101 15.70 -6.82 -0.93
C THR A 101 16.13 -6.17 -2.25
N THR A 102 15.90 -4.87 -2.37
CA THR A 102 16.53 -4.02 -3.40
C THR A 102 18.01 -3.78 -3.07
N ASP A 103 18.75 -3.15 -3.99
CA ASP A 103 20.14 -2.74 -3.75
C ASP A 103 20.30 -1.78 -2.56
N PHE A 104 19.24 -1.04 -2.22
CA PHE A 104 19.18 -0.17 -1.03
C PHE A 104 18.82 -0.90 0.28
N GLY A 105 18.68 -2.23 0.25
CA GLY A 105 18.34 -3.03 1.42
C GLY A 105 16.86 -3.02 1.82
N ILE A 106 15.95 -2.48 1.00
CA ILE A 106 14.51 -2.43 1.28
C ILE A 106 13.83 -3.71 0.79
N ASP A 107 12.95 -4.29 1.60
CA ASP A 107 12.13 -5.44 1.24
C ASP A 107 11.25 -5.16 0.01
N VAL A 108 11.33 -6.02 -1.02
CA VAL A 108 10.52 -5.88 -2.25
C VAL A 108 9.02 -6.00 -1.98
N MET A 109 8.63 -6.72 -0.93
CA MET A 109 7.23 -6.84 -0.53
C MET A 109 6.73 -5.61 0.20
N ALA A 110 7.58 -4.96 1.01
CA ALA A 110 7.25 -3.66 1.58
C ALA A 110 6.93 -2.65 0.47
N LEU A 111 7.72 -2.64 -0.61
CA LEU A 111 7.44 -1.80 -1.78
C LEU A 111 6.10 -2.13 -2.43
N SER A 112 5.80 -3.42 -2.63
CA SER A 112 4.53 -3.86 -3.22
C SER A 112 3.32 -3.46 -2.37
N ILE A 113 3.44 -3.61 -1.05
CA ILE A 113 2.41 -3.18 -0.09
C ILE A 113 2.25 -1.67 -0.10
N LEU A 114 3.36 -0.91 -0.08
CA LEU A 114 3.33 0.55 -0.18
C LEU A 114 2.58 1.00 -1.44
N SER A 115 2.95 0.48 -2.61
CA SER A 115 2.23 0.78 -3.87
C SER A 115 0.73 0.54 -3.74
N LYS A 116 0.33 -0.59 -3.15
CA LYS A 116 -1.08 -0.92 -2.96
C LYS A 116 -1.79 0.02 -1.98
N ILE A 117 -1.13 0.44 -0.90
CA ILE A 117 -1.67 1.44 0.04
C ILE A 117 -1.95 2.77 -0.70
N PHE A 118 -0.97 3.28 -1.47
CA PHE A 118 -1.14 4.52 -2.23
C PHE A 118 -2.26 4.39 -3.27
N ASP A 119 -2.33 3.27 -3.97
CA ASP A 119 -3.37 3.00 -4.97
C ASP A 119 -4.77 2.98 -4.35
N GLU A 120 -4.95 2.24 -3.25
CA GLU A 120 -6.25 2.11 -2.58
C GLU A 120 -6.70 3.42 -1.93
N TYR A 121 -5.75 4.19 -1.37
CA TYR A 121 -6.03 5.54 -0.88
C TYR A 121 -6.51 6.47 -2.01
N GLN A 122 -5.90 6.42 -3.19
CA GLN A 122 -6.35 7.25 -4.32
C GLN A 122 -7.71 6.80 -4.87
N GLU A 123 -8.01 5.50 -4.85
CA GLU A 123 -9.30 4.96 -5.28
C GLU A 123 -10.45 5.30 -4.32
N THR A 124 -10.21 5.24 -3.01
CA THR A 124 -11.28 5.34 -2.00
C THR A 124 -11.29 6.68 -1.27
N GLY A 125 -10.14 7.36 -1.17
CA GLY A 125 -9.92 8.51 -0.30
C GLY A 125 -9.77 8.15 1.18
N VAL A 126 -9.67 6.87 1.51
CA VAL A 126 -9.60 6.37 2.89
C VAL A 126 -8.29 5.62 3.06
N ILE A 127 -7.63 5.82 4.21
CA ILE A 127 -6.42 5.06 4.57
C ILE A 127 -6.84 3.59 4.77
N PRO A 128 -6.29 2.65 3.99
CA PRO A 128 -6.71 1.25 4.05
C PRO A 128 -6.28 0.62 5.38
N LYS A 129 -7.19 -0.08 6.06
CA LYS A 129 -6.90 -0.70 7.36
C LYS A 129 -6.12 -2.00 7.24
N ASN A 130 -6.35 -2.75 6.17
CA ASN A 130 -5.69 -4.01 5.88
C ASN A 130 -5.37 -4.04 4.39
N VAL A 131 -4.13 -4.39 4.06
CA VAL A 131 -3.65 -4.49 2.69
C VAL A 131 -2.95 -5.82 2.52
N VAL A 132 -3.27 -6.53 1.45
CA VAL A 132 -2.72 -7.87 1.19
C VAL A 132 -2.16 -7.94 -0.22
N TRP A 133 -1.02 -8.59 -0.39
CA TRP A 133 -0.37 -8.82 -1.68
C TRP A 133 0.04 -10.28 -1.83
N TYR A 134 -0.21 -10.84 -3.00
CA TYR A 134 0.16 -12.21 -3.37
C TYR A 134 0.75 -12.23 -4.77
N SER A 135 1.83 -12.99 -4.97
CA SER A 135 2.49 -13.17 -6.27
C SER A 135 2.87 -14.62 -6.55
#